data_AF-A0A5K7Z2X9-F1
#
_entry.id   AF-A0A5K7Z2X9-F1
#
_cell.length_a   1.000
_cell.length_b   1.000
_cell.length_c   1.000
_cell.angle_alpha   90.00
_cell.angle_beta   90.00
_cell.angle_gamma   90.00
#
_symmetry.space_group_name_H-M   'P 1'
#
loop_
_entity.id
_entity.type
_entity.pdbx_description
1 polymer ?
#
loop_
_entity_poly.entity_id
_entity_poly.type
_entity_poly.pdbx_seq_one_letter_code
_entity_poly.pdbx_strand_id
1 'polypeptide(L)'
;MTFHEHVYLGLNNTIDLQLKADGIALTAEQMQSITKIVLVFKELSISSDEHPDSFDWTTREDEGVVIMALGTLPILPAGTDPLAYLKIYDSENPNGVYWGNFILTVEENK
;
A
#
# COMPACT_ATOMS: atom_id res chain seq x y z
N MET A 1 6.95 10.82 12.08
CA MET A 1 7.80 9.61 12.07
C MET A 1 7.72 9.08 10.66
N THR A 2 8.84 8.96 9.96
CA THR A 2 8.87 8.42 8.60
C THR A 2 9.14 6.92 8.71
N PHE A 3 8.24 6.10 8.18
CA PHE A 3 8.40 4.65 8.16
C PHE A 3 9.29 4.23 7.00
N HIS A 4 10.08 3.17 7.17
CA HIS A 4 10.97 2.64 6.14
C HIS A 4 10.69 1.17 5.94
N GLU A 5 10.23 0.83 4.75
CA GLU A 5 9.86 -0.51 4.34
C GLU A 5 10.80 -1.05 3.26
N HIS A 6 11.03 -2.36 3.27
CA HIS A 6 11.86 -3.06 2.29
C HIS A 6 11.06 -4.11 1.52
N VAL A 7 11.27 -4.16 0.21
CA VAL A 7 10.70 -5.16 -0.71
C VAL A 7 11.85 -5.86 -1.42
N TYR A 8 11.82 -7.18 -1.43
CA TYR A 8 12.78 -7.99 -2.17
C TYR A 8 12.10 -8.64 -3.36
N LEU A 9 12.53 -8.27 -4.56
CA LEU A 9 11.93 -8.78 -5.80
C LEU A 9 12.12 -10.30 -5.91
N GLY A 10 11.05 -11.01 -6.24
CA GLY A 10 11.01 -12.47 -6.31
C GLY A 10 10.79 -13.16 -4.95
N LEU A 11 10.70 -12.40 -3.84
CA LEU A 11 10.29 -12.93 -2.54
C LEU A 11 8.88 -12.47 -2.18
N ASN A 12 8.15 -13.31 -1.47
CA ASN A 12 6.81 -12.98 -1.00
C ASN A 12 6.87 -12.35 0.39
N ASN A 13 7.59 -11.23 0.53
CA ASN A 13 7.55 -10.44 1.75
C ASN A 13 6.36 -9.47 1.69
N THR A 14 5.61 -9.40 2.80
CA THR A 14 4.49 -8.47 2.92
C THR A 14 4.88 -7.25 3.72
N ILE A 15 4.25 -6.12 3.40
CA ILE A 15 4.28 -4.91 4.21
C ILE A 15 2.88 -4.72 4.79
N ASP A 16 2.81 -4.59 6.12
CA ASP A 16 1.56 -4.43 6.84
C ASP A 16 1.42 -2.98 7.30
N LEU A 17 0.56 -2.20 6.63
CA LEU A 17 0.35 -0.79 6.92
C LEU A 17 -0.99 -0.56 7.62
N GLN A 18 -0.95 -0.04 8.85
CA GLN A 18 -2.16 0.38 9.56
C GLN A 18 -2.62 1.76 9.10
N LEU A 19 -3.81 1.83 8.51
CA LEU A 19 -4.47 3.06 8.11
C LEU A 19 -5.05 3.75 9.34
N LYS A 20 -4.72 5.04 9.52
CA LYS A 20 -5.19 5.84 10.65
C LYS A 20 -5.76 7.17 10.20
N ALA A 21 -6.90 7.54 10.78
CA ALA A 21 -7.46 8.89 10.72
C ALA A 21 -7.36 9.52 12.12
N ASP A 22 -6.78 10.72 12.21
CA ASP A 22 -6.57 11.43 13.48
C ASP A 22 -5.86 10.60 14.56
N GLY A 23 -4.94 9.72 14.14
CA GLY A 23 -4.17 8.83 15.02
C GLY A 23 -4.90 7.56 15.47
N ILE A 24 -6.16 7.38 15.06
CA ILE A 24 -7.00 6.21 15.37
C ILE A 24 -7.04 5.30 14.15
N ALA A 25 -6.88 3.99 14.35
CA ALA A 25 -7.01 3.01 13.27
C ALA A 25 -8.41 3.07 12.64
N LEU A 26 -8.49 2.88 11.33
CA LEU A 26 -9.79 2.75 10.66
C LEU A 26 -10.54 1.52 11.19
N THR A 27 -11.86 1.65 11.29
CA THR A 27 -12.76 0.56 11.65
C THR A 27 -12.99 -0.38 10.46
N ALA A 28 -13.48 -1.59 10.72
CA ALA A 28 -13.86 -2.51 9.65
C ALA A 28 -14.88 -1.89 8.66
N GLU A 29 -15.87 -1.14 9.15
CA GLU A 29 -16.84 -0.45 8.28
C GLU A 29 -16.15 0.55 7.34
N GLN A 30 -15.15 1.30 7.84
CA GLN A 30 -14.36 2.23 7.03
C GLN A 30 -13.42 1.51 6.07
N MET A 31 -12.87 0.36 6.47
CA MET A 31 -12.04 -0.47 5.59
C MET A 31 -12.86 -1.09 4.46
N GLN A 32 -14.10 -1.53 4.73
CA GLN A 32 -15.02 -2.10 3.75
C GLN A 32 -15.52 -1.07 2.70
N SER A 33 -15.46 0.23 3.02
CA SER A 33 -15.79 1.28 2.05
C SER A 33 -14.68 1.53 1.01
N ILE A 34 -13.46 1.02 1.27
CA ILE A 34 -12.34 1.11 0.34
C ILE A 34 -12.66 0.29 -0.91
N THR A 35 -12.68 0.99 -2.03
CA THR A 35 -12.94 0.41 -3.36
C THR A 35 -11.67 0.15 -4.15
N LYS A 36 -10.60 0.90 -3.87
CA LYS A 36 -9.32 0.81 -4.59
C LYS A 36 -8.18 1.38 -3.77
N ILE A 37 -7.02 0.76 -3.92
CA ILE A 37 -5.74 1.21 -3.38
C ILE A 37 -4.77 1.41 -4.54
N VAL A 38 -4.02 2.52 -4.51
CA VAL A 38 -2.92 2.79 -5.43
C VAL A 38 -1.66 3.09 -4.64
N LEU A 39 -0.62 2.31 -4.85
CA LEU A 39 0.74 2.65 -4.42
C LEU A 39 1.40 3.48 -5.52
N VAL A 40 1.98 4.61 -5.14
CA VAL A 40 2.83 5.40 -6.03
C VAL A 40 4.28 5.29 -5.56
N PHE A 41 5.14 4.83 -6.46
CA PHE A 41 6.57 4.60 -6.22
C PHE A 41 7.37 5.02 -7.45
N LYS A 42 8.26 6.00 -7.32
CA LYS A 42 9.08 6.56 -8.42
C LYS A 42 8.26 6.88 -9.67
N GLU A 43 7.13 7.58 -9.49
CA GLU A 43 6.16 7.93 -10.54
C GLU A 43 5.35 6.74 -11.11
N LEU A 44 5.71 5.49 -10.80
CA LEU A 44 4.91 4.32 -11.14
C LEU A 44 3.68 4.25 -10.21
N SER A 45 2.51 4.11 -10.82
CA SER A 45 1.26 3.86 -10.10
C SER A 45 0.90 2.38 -10.20
N ILE A 46 0.78 1.71 -9.07
CA ILE A 46 0.45 0.29 -8.96
C ILE A 46 -0.91 0.21 -8.29
N SER A 47 -1.92 -0.27 -9.01
CA SER A 47 -3.30 -0.28 -8.54
C SER A 47 -3.77 -1.68 -8.15
N SER A 48 -4.61 -1.75 -7.11
CA SER A 48 -5.37 -2.96 -6.77
C SER A 48 -6.29 -3.46 -7.90
N ASP A 49 -6.72 -2.60 -8.82
CA ASP A 49 -7.53 -3.03 -9.97
C ASP A 49 -6.72 -3.89 -10.96
N GLU A 50 -5.44 -3.57 -11.12
CA GLU A 50 -4.52 -4.24 -12.05
C GLU A 50 -3.77 -5.39 -11.35
N HIS A 51 -3.58 -5.27 -10.04
CA HIS A 51 -2.82 -6.21 -9.20
C HIS A 51 -3.58 -6.53 -7.89
N PRO A 52 -4.75 -7.18 -7.95
CA PRO A 52 -5.59 -7.42 -6.78
C PRO A 52 -4.88 -8.27 -5.72
N ASP A 53 -4.09 -9.26 -6.12
CA ASP A 53 -3.37 -10.14 -5.20
C ASP A 53 -2.23 -9.43 -4.44
N SER A 54 -1.84 -8.22 -4.87
CA SER A 54 -0.79 -7.43 -4.23
C SER A 54 -1.28 -6.55 -3.09
N PHE A 55 -2.60 -6.39 -2.93
CA PHE A 55 -3.20 -5.53 -1.90
C PHE A 55 -4.35 -6.25 -1.22
N ASP A 56 -4.23 -6.51 0.07
CA ASP A 56 -5.29 -7.09 0.89
C ASP A 56 -5.61 -6.18 2.06
N TRP A 57 -6.78 -5.57 2.02
CA TRP A 57 -7.33 -4.74 3.10
C TRP A 57 -8.54 -5.36 3.78
N THR A 58 -8.80 -6.65 3.49
CA THR A 58 -9.99 -7.38 3.93
C THR A 58 -9.66 -8.36 5.05
N THR A 59 -8.51 -9.05 4.99
CA THR A 59 -8.13 -10.07 5.99
C THR A 59 -7.95 -9.47 7.40
N ARG A 60 -7.50 -8.22 7.48
CA ARG A 60 -7.24 -7.50 8.75
C ARG A 60 -8.03 -6.18 8.82
N GLU A 61 -9.25 -6.19 8.28
CA GLU A 61 -10.12 -4.99 8.27
C GLU A 61 -10.49 -4.49 9.67
N ASP A 62 -10.68 -5.40 10.64
CA ASP A 62 -10.94 -5.05 12.05
C ASP A 62 -9.76 -4.32 12.74
N GLU A 63 -8.56 -4.42 12.15
CA GLU A 63 -7.34 -3.78 12.65
C GLU A 63 -6.99 -2.51 11.86
N GLY A 64 -7.73 -2.21 10.79
CA GLY A 64 -7.43 -1.12 9.88
C GLY A 64 -6.15 -1.34 9.08
N VAL A 65 -5.78 -2.58 8.76
CA VAL A 65 -4.49 -2.90 8.12
C VAL A 65 -4.65 -3.26 6.64
N VAL A 66 -3.77 -2.69 5.82
CA VAL A 66 -3.53 -3.09 4.42
C VAL A 66 -2.25 -3.91 4.37
N ILE A 67 -2.33 -5.13 3.84
CA ILE A 67 -1.21 -6.02 3.58
C ILE A 67 -0.82 -5.85 2.11
N MET A 68 0.44 -5.53 1.84
CA MET A 68 0.96 -5.33 0.50
C MET A 68 2.02 -6.39 0.15
N ALA A 69 1.73 -7.24 -0.84
CA ALA A 69 2.63 -8.26 -1.35
C ALA A 69 3.32 -7.78 -2.64
N LEU A 70 4.31 -6.89 -2.49
CA LEU A 70 4.90 -6.16 -3.62
C LEU A 70 6.05 -6.90 -4.32
N GLY A 71 6.71 -7.85 -3.64
CA GLY A 71 7.89 -8.53 -4.18
C GLY A 71 7.59 -9.46 -5.37
N THR A 72 6.33 -9.77 -5.61
CA THR A 72 5.87 -10.58 -6.77
C THR A 72 5.58 -9.74 -8.01
N LEU A 73 5.62 -8.41 -7.92
CA LEU A 73 5.30 -7.50 -9.02
C LEU A 73 6.50 -7.33 -9.96
N PRO A 74 6.43 -7.82 -11.21
CA PRO A 74 7.55 -7.72 -12.15
C PRO A 74 7.78 -6.28 -12.65
N ILE A 75 6.79 -5.40 -12.49
CA ILE A 75 6.85 -4.01 -12.93
C ILE A 75 7.57 -3.09 -11.94
N LEU A 76 7.85 -3.56 -10.72
CA LEU A 76 8.41 -2.73 -9.66
C LEU A 76 9.93 -2.57 -9.85
N PRO A 77 10.44 -1.35 -10.13
CA PRO A 77 11.86 -1.16 -10.37
C PRO A 77 12.65 -1.15 -9.07
N ALA A 78 13.90 -1.61 -9.10
CA ALA A 78 14.77 -1.54 -7.93
C ALA A 78 15.12 -0.10 -7.51
N GLY A 79 15.50 0.05 -6.23
CA GLY A 79 16.00 1.25 -5.58
C GLY A 79 15.04 1.85 -4.55
N THR A 80 15.37 3.04 -4.06
CA THR A 80 14.63 3.69 -2.96
C THR A 80 13.80 4.88 -3.45
N ASP A 81 12.59 5.01 -2.92
CA ASP A 81 11.76 6.21 -3.01
C ASP A 81 11.44 6.72 -1.60
N PRO A 82 11.92 7.90 -1.20
CA PRO A 82 11.66 8.46 0.13
C PRO A 82 10.27 9.07 0.27
N LEU A 83 9.52 9.18 -0.83
CA LEU A 83 8.20 9.81 -0.91
C LEU A 83 7.16 8.84 -1.49
N ALA A 84 7.39 7.53 -1.43
CA ALA A 84 6.38 6.55 -1.81
C ALA A 84 5.11 6.76 -0.98
N TYR A 85 3.93 6.64 -1.57
CA TYR A 85 2.68 6.91 -0.86
C TYR A 85 1.53 6.03 -1.32
N LEU A 86 0.55 5.88 -0.42
CA LEU A 86 -0.73 5.27 -0.76
C LEU A 86 -1.78 6.33 -1.08
N LYS A 87 -2.58 6.03 -2.09
CA LYS A 87 -3.81 6.71 -2.42
C LYS A 87 -4.97 5.73 -2.30
N ILE A 88 -5.94 6.07 -1.45
CA ILE A 88 -7.08 5.22 -1.11
C ILE A 88 -8.34 5.83 -1.72
N TYR A 89 -9.21 5.00 -2.29
CA TYR A 89 -10.44 5.42 -2.93
C TYR A 89 -11.63 4.76 -2.25
N ASP A 90 -12.71 5.52 -2.07
CA ASP A 90 -13.99 5.06 -1.56
C ASP A 90 -15.12 5.77 -2.34
N SER A 91 -16.37 5.43 -2.04
CA SER A 91 -17.54 6.01 -2.73
C SER A 91 -17.71 7.51 -2.51
N GLU A 92 -17.21 8.05 -1.40
CA GLU A 92 -17.28 9.48 -1.07
C GLU A 92 -16.10 10.27 -1.67
N ASN A 93 -14.98 9.57 -1.91
CA ASN A 93 -13.73 10.11 -2.41
C ASN A 93 -13.34 9.45 -3.75
N PRO A 94 -14.09 9.68 -4.84
CA PRO A 94 -13.82 9.04 -6.13
C PRO A 94 -12.51 9.48 -6.78
N ASN A 95 -11.97 10.63 -6.38
CA ASN A 95 -10.66 11.11 -6.82
C ASN A 95 -9.50 10.54 -5.99
N GLY A 96 -9.80 9.79 -4.93
CA GLY A 96 -8.88 9.20 -3.97
C GLY A 96 -8.24 10.21 -3.01
N VAL A 97 -7.97 9.74 -1.79
CA VAL A 97 -7.32 10.48 -0.71
C VAL A 97 -5.87 10.05 -0.60
N TYR A 98 -4.97 11.02 -0.52
CA TYR A 98 -3.58 10.76 -0.14
C TYR A 98 -3.55 10.34 1.33
N TRP A 99 -3.16 9.09 1.59
CA TRP A 99 -3.22 8.53 2.93
C TRP A 99 -1.96 8.82 3.75
N GLY A 100 -0.80 8.81 3.11
CA GLY A 100 0.48 9.07 3.74
C GLY A 100 1.66 8.60 2.91
N ASN A 101 2.84 9.12 3.21
CA ASN A 101 4.10 8.67 2.62
C ASN A 101 4.95 7.86 3.59
N PHE A 102 5.81 7.05 2.99
CA PHE A 102 6.84 6.27 3.65
C PHE A 102 8.03 6.11 2.70
N ILE A 103 9.18 5.72 3.26
CA ILE A 103 10.36 5.36 2.48
C ILE A 103 10.17 3.90 2.06
N LEU A 104 10.18 3.63 0.76
CA LEU A 104 10.16 2.28 0.23
C LEU A 104 11.49 1.98 -0.46
N THR A 105 12.18 0.93 -0.05
CA THR A 105 13.36 0.40 -0.74
C THR A 105 13.00 -0.92 -1.40
N VAL A 106 13.21 -1.01 -2.72
CA VAL A 106 13.05 -2.22 -3.50
C VAL A 106 14.43 -2.75 -3.86
N GLU A 107 14.73 -4.00 -3.55
CA GLU A 107 16.00 -4.65 -3.83
C GLU A 107 15.81 -5.84 -4.78
N GLU A 108 16.71 -5.98 -5.75
CA GLU A 108 16.81 -7.21 -6.55
C GLU A 108 17.36 -8.32 -5.66
N ASN A 109 16.73 -9.49 -5.71
CA ASN A 109 17.33 -10.68 -5.13
C ASN A 109 18.58 -11.04 -5.96
N LYS A 110 19.75 -11.05 -5.32
CA LYS A 110 21.04 -11.38 -5.96
C LYS A 110 21.31 -12.87 -5.97
#